data_AF-A0A7I9YN21-F1
#
_entry.id   AF-A0A7I9YN21-F1
#
_cell.length_a   1.000
_cell.length_b   1.000
_cell.length_c   1.000
_cell.angle_alpha   90.00
_cell.angle_beta   90.00
_cell.angle_gamma   90.00
#
_symmetry.space_group_name_H-M   'P 1'
#
loop_
_entity.id
_entity.type
_entity.pdbx_description
1 polymer ?
#
loop_
_entity_poly.entity_id
_entity_poly.type
_entity_poly.pdbx_seq_one_letter_code
_entity_poly.pdbx_strand_id
1 'polypeptide(L)'
;MKSEASWTVAVLATVTAAASSATPTADADDLEFFQTPSGNIGCVIGPTGGSAYAECDVGERTYSVPPRPTSCMGAWGSRISMQQGAAPELACHSDTLLGPGSPVVQYGQSRSYGPLPALACPCLREPRSRGHLHRTTVPATISV
;
A
#
# COMPACT_ATOMS: atom_id res chain seq x y z
N MET A 1 26.16 -16.82 68.86
CA MET A 1 26.89 -17.93 68.20
C MET A 1 25.87 -19.01 67.90
N LYS A 2 25.92 -19.55 66.66
CA LYS A 2 25.12 -20.63 66.07
C LYS A 2 23.85 -20.21 65.30
N SER A 3 24.11 -19.83 64.05
CA SER A 3 23.24 -19.97 62.87
C SER A 3 22.83 -21.42 62.68
N GLU A 4 21.65 -21.68 62.10
CA GLU A 4 21.40 -22.77 61.14
C GLU A 4 20.21 -22.35 60.24
N ALA A 5 20.41 -22.37 58.92
CA ALA A 5 19.46 -21.95 57.89
C ALA A 5 18.51 -23.10 57.52
N SER A 6 17.20 -22.84 57.49
CA SER A 6 16.20 -23.76 56.95
C SER A 6 15.82 -23.32 55.54
N TRP A 7 16.16 -24.17 54.57
CA TRP A 7 16.12 -23.91 53.13
C TRP A 7 14.69 -24.02 52.60
N THR A 8 14.15 -22.92 52.07
CA THR A 8 12.92 -22.96 51.26
C THR A 8 13.31 -23.37 49.84
N VAL A 9 12.89 -24.56 49.40
CA VAL A 9 13.03 -24.95 48.00
C VAL A 9 11.95 -24.23 47.20
N ALA A 10 12.31 -23.11 46.57
CA ALA A 10 11.47 -22.44 45.59
C ALA A 10 11.56 -23.22 44.26
N VAL A 11 10.47 -23.87 43.87
CA VAL A 11 10.35 -24.49 42.54
C VAL A 11 10.26 -23.37 41.51
N LEU A 12 11.34 -23.16 40.76
CA LEU A 12 11.35 -22.27 39.59
C LEU A 12 10.69 -22.99 38.42
N ALA A 13 9.40 -22.71 38.19
CA ALA A 13 8.74 -23.08 36.95
C ALA A 13 9.22 -22.16 35.83
N THR A 14 10.20 -22.59 35.04
CA THR A 14 10.62 -21.89 33.83
C THR A 14 9.55 -22.05 32.75
N VAL A 15 8.67 -21.05 32.61
CA VAL A 15 7.75 -20.97 31.48
C VAL A 15 8.56 -20.55 30.25
N THR A 16 8.93 -21.50 29.39
CA THR A 16 9.47 -21.20 28.07
C THR A 16 8.35 -20.64 27.21
N ALA A 17 8.28 -19.31 27.07
CA ALA A 17 7.40 -18.67 26.11
C ALA A 17 7.88 -19.03 24.69
N ALA A 18 7.16 -19.94 24.03
CA ALA A 18 7.35 -20.20 22.61
C ALA A 18 6.94 -18.94 21.84
N ALA A 19 7.91 -18.18 21.35
CA ALA A 19 7.66 -17.08 20.43
C ALA A 19 7.25 -17.69 19.08
N SER A 20 5.95 -17.86 18.86
CA SER A 20 5.39 -18.16 17.55
C SER A 20 5.62 -16.95 16.65
N SER A 21 6.65 -17.02 15.80
CA SER A 21 6.80 -16.11 14.68
C SER A 21 5.63 -16.33 13.72
N ALA A 22 4.60 -15.49 13.81
CA ALA A 22 3.56 -15.43 12.79
C ALA A 22 4.23 -14.93 11.50
N THR A 23 4.44 -15.85 10.56
CA THR A 23 4.76 -15.48 9.18
C THR A 23 3.53 -14.79 8.61
N PRO A 24 3.61 -13.52 8.19
CA PRO A 24 2.50 -12.89 7.50
C PRO A 24 2.26 -13.64 6.19
N THR A 25 1.12 -14.32 6.09
CA THR A 25 0.57 -14.76 4.81
C THR A 25 0.08 -13.52 4.09
N ALA A 26 0.58 -13.29 2.88
CA ALA A 26 -0.02 -12.32 1.97
C ALA A 26 -1.19 -13.04 1.28
N ASP A 27 -2.37 -12.94 1.89
CA ASP A 27 -3.60 -13.48 1.34
C ASP A 27 -4.07 -12.60 0.17
N ALA A 28 -4.48 -13.21 -0.95
CA ALA A 28 -5.00 -12.48 -2.10
C ALA A 28 -6.31 -11.72 -1.78
N ASP A 29 -6.96 -12.06 -0.67
CA ASP A 29 -8.12 -11.38 -0.10
C ASP A 29 -7.84 -9.93 0.35
N ASP A 30 -6.56 -9.54 0.45
CA ASP A 30 -6.17 -8.19 0.87
C ASP A 30 -6.01 -7.19 -0.30
N LEU A 31 -6.21 -7.63 -1.54
CA LEU A 31 -6.20 -6.73 -2.70
C LEU A 31 -7.59 -6.14 -2.93
N GLU A 32 -7.74 -4.83 -2.73
CA GLU A 32 -8.96 -4.10 -3.04
C GLU A 32 -8.87 -3.45 -4.42
N PHE A 33 -9.81 -3.80 -5.29
CA PHE A 33 -9.98 -3.18 -6.60
C PHE A 33 -11.06 -2.11 -6.55
N PHE A 34 -10.85 -1.01 -7.25
CA PHE A 34 -11.86 0.03 -7.39
C PHE A 34 -11.61 0.88 -8.63
N GLN A 35 -12.59 1.68 -9.00
CA GLN A 35 -12.50 2.60 -10.13
C GLN A 35 -13.11 3.96 -9.82
N THR A 36 -12.74 4.91 -10.65
CA THR A 36 -13.31 6.27 -10.65
C THR A 36 -14.72 6.28 -11.25
N PRO A 37 -15.57 7.27 -10.94
CA PRO A 37 -16.94 7.34 -11.48
C PRO A 37 -16.99 7.49 -13.00
N SER A 38 -15.97 8.10 -13.62
CA SER A 38 -15.84 8.16 -15.07
C SER A 38 -15.43 6.83 -15.71
N GLY A 39 -14.93 5.88 -14.91
CA GLY A 39 -14.30 4.66 -15.41
C GLY A 39 -12.93 4.88 -16.06
N ASN A 40 -12.39 6.11 -16.03
CA ASN A 40 -11.13 6.42 -16.71
C ASN A 40 -9.91 5.85 -15.97
N ILE A 41 -10.03 5.67 -14.65
CA ILE A 41 -8.97 5.14 -13.80
C ILE A 41 -9.52 3.94 -13.03
N GLY A 42 -8.81 2.83 -13.11
CA GLY A 42 -9.03 1.61 -12.33
C GLY A 42 -7.78 1.30 -11.52
N CYS A 43 -7.95 0.94 -10.26
CA CYS A 43 -6.86 0.76 -9.31
C CYS A 43 -7.00 -0.54 -8.52
N VAL A 44 -5.87 -1.00 -8.03
CA VAL A 44 -5.74 -2.04 -7.01
C VAL A 44 -4.86 -1.53 -5.88
N ILE A 45 -5.20 -1.89 -4.65
CA ILE A 45 -4.45 -1.53 -3.46
C ILE A 45 -4.38 -2.69 -2.50
N GLY A 46 -3.25 -2.87 -1.81
CA GLY A 46 -3.09 -3.97 -0.88
C GLY A 46 -1.63 -4.20 -0.46
N PRO A 47 -1.31 -5.36 0.12
CA PRO A 47 0.04 -5.72 0.51
C PRO A 47 0.78 -6.39 -0.65
N THR A 48 2.05 -6.07 -0.82
CA THR A 48 2.98 -6.85 -1.64
C THR A 48 4.36 -6.89 -1.00
N GLY A 49 4.99 -8.07 -0.95
CA GLY A 49 6.32 -8.21 -0.35
C GLY A 49 6.43 -7.72 1.11
N GLY A 50 5.33 -7.75 1.87
CA GLY A 50 5.28 -7.26 3.26
C GLY A 50 5.18 -5.74 3.42
N SER A 51 4.97 -5.00 2.33
CA SER A 51 4.77 -3.55 2.31
C SER A 51 3.45 -3.19 1.62
N ALA A 52 2.90 -2.02 1.92
CA ALA A 52 1.69 -1.56 1.23
C ALA A 52 2.01 -1.07 -0.20
N TYR A 53 1.06 -1.30 -1.09
CA TYR A 53 1.20 -1.17 -2.53
C TYR A 53 -0.07 -0.63 -3.17
N ALA A 54 0.10 0.10 -4.26
CA ALA A 54 -0.97 0.55 -5.11
C ALA A 54 -0.56 0.56 -6.58
N GLU A 55 -1.47 0.16 -7.45
CA GLU A 55 -1.35 0.31 -8.90
C GLU A 55 -2.63 0.88 -9.48
N CYS A 56 -2.48 1.74 -10.48
CA CYS A 56 -3.61 2.27 -11.23
C CYS A 56 -3.31 2.28 -12.72
N ASP A 57 -4.30 1.88 -13.51
CA ASP A 57 -4.34 2.16 -14.94
C ASP A 57 -5.13 3.42 -15.22
N VAL A 58 -4.58 4.24 -16.12
CA VAL A 58 -5.21 5.43 -16.66
C VAL A 58 -5.50 5.20 -18.15
N GLY A 59 -6.78 5.28 -18.52
CA GLY A 59 -7.24 5.19 -19.91
C GLY A 59 -6.83 6.41 -20.70
N GLU A 60 -7.60 7.49 -20.57
CA GLU A 60 -7.31 8.82 -21.11
C GLU A 60 -6.37 9.57 -20.16
N ARG A 61 -5.20 9.95 -20.68
CA ARG A 61 -4.12 10.58 -19.92
C ARG A 61 -3.75 11.93 -20.52
N THR A 62 -3.41 12.88 -19.65
CA THR A 62 -2.94 14.23 -20.02
C THR A 62 -1.46 14.46 -19.69
N TYR A 63 -0.82 13.53 -18.99
CA TYR A 63 0.58 13.63 -18.60
C TYR A 63 1.52 13.13 -19.71
N SER A 64 2.74 13.68 -19.71
CA SER A 64 3.79 13.24 -20.63
C SER A 64 4.34 11.88 -20.22
N VAL A 65 4.46 10.98 -21.19
CA VAL A 65 5.00 9.63 -20.99
C VAL A 65 6.44 9.59 -21.50
N PRO A 66 7.43 9.19 -20.68
CA PRO A 66 8.80 9.00 -21.12
C PRO A 66 8.89 7.86 -22.13
N PRO A 67 9.98 7.79 -22.93
CA PRO A 67 10.20 6.70 -23.86
C PRO A 67 10.05 5.33 -23.18
N ARG A 68 9.39 4.39 -23.86
CA ARG A 68 9.22 3.02 -23.38
C ARG A 68 10.59 2.36 -23.19
N PRO A 69 10.89 1.81 -22.01
CA PRO A 69 12.12 1.03 -21.79
C PRO A 69 12.17 -0.19 -22.71
N THR A 70 13.34 -0.53 -23.23
CA THR A 70 13.53 -1.72 -24.09
C THR A 70 13.22 -3.03 -23.36
N SER A 71 13.33 -3.05 -22.03
CA SER A 71 12.98 -4.20 -21.19
C SER A 71 11.48 -4.42 -21.06
N CYS A 72 10.65 -3.41 -21.35
CA CYS A 72 9.20 -3.54 -21.26
C CYS A 72 8.68 -4.23 -22.50
N MET A 73 8.11 -5.43 -22.36
CA MET A 73 7.48 -6.18 -23.45
C MET A 73 5.97 -5.91 -23.58
N GLY A 74 5.34 -5.38 -22.53
CA GLY A 74 3.91 -5.08 -22.49
C GLY A 74 3.54 -3.64 -22.85
N ALA A 75 2.39 -3.20 -22.33
CA ALA A 75 1.92 -1.82 -22.41
C ALA A 75 2.76 -0.90 -21.50
N TRP A 76 2.92 0.35 -21.94
CA TRP A 76 3.72 1.36 -21.23
C TRP A 76 3.00 2.71 -21.18
N GLY A 77 3.17 3.41 -20.05
CA GLY A 77 2.69 4.78 -19.88
C GLY A 77 1.26 4.92 -19.36
N SER A 78 0.48 3.84 -19.30
CA SER A 78 -0.86 3.85 -18.70
C SER A 78 -0.89 3.37 -17.25
N ARG A 79 0.09 2.57 -16.81
CA ARG A 79 0.13 2.10 -15.42
C ARG A 79 1.09 2.91 -14.58
N ILE A 80 0.60 3.32 -13.42
CA ILE A 80 1.38 3.92 -12.35
C ILE A 80 1.41 2.94 -11.19
N SER A 81 2.60 2.64 -10.70
CA SER A 81 2.86 1.78 -9.55
C SER A 81 3.42 2.61 -8.40
N MET A 82 3.03 2.26 -7.17
CA MET A 82 3.41 2.94 -5.94
C MET A 82 3.69 1.94 -4.84
N GLN A 83 4.90 1.97 -4.30
CA GLN A 83 5.33 1.16 -3.17
C GLN A 83 5.50 2.02 -1.93
N GLN A 84 5.33 1.42 -0.76
CA GLN A 84 5.60 2.09 0.52
C GLN A 84 7.02 2.63 0.60
N GLY A 85 7.12 3.94 0.87
CA GLY A 85 8.40 4.64 1.00
C GLY A 85 9.04 5.06 -0.32
N ALA A 86 8.43 4.75 -1.46
CA ALA A 86 8.92 5.10 -2.79
C ALA A 86 8.05 6.17 -3.48
N ALA A 87 8.63 6.83 -4.48
CA ALA A 87 7.86 7.70 -5.37
C ALA A 87 7.04 6.86 -6.37
N PRO A 88 5.90 7.39 -6.86
CA PRO A 88 5.17 6.76 -7.96
C PRO A 88 6.03 6.65 -9.22
N GLU A 89 5.91 5.55 -9.93
CA GLU A 89 6.62 5.29 -11.17
C GLU A 89 5.70 4.68 -12.24
N LEU A 90 6.09 4.83 -13.51
CA LEU A 90 5.40 4.14 -14.59
C LEU A 90 5.83 2.68 -14.61
N ALA A 91 4.85 1.78 -14.68
CA ALA A 91 5.07 0.35 -14.73
C ALA A 91 4.78 -0.20 -16.13
N CYS A 92 5.58 -1.19 -16.52
CA CYS A 92 5.27 -2.04 -17.67
C CYS A 92 4.28 -3.11 -17.23
N HIS A 93 3.25 -3.36 -18.04
CA HIS A 93 2.22 -4.35 -17.67
C HIS A 93 1.63 -5.06 -18.89
N SER A 94 0.96 -6.19 -18.66
CA SER A 94 0.35 -7.01 -19.73
C SER A 94 -1.15 -7.28 -19.52
N ASP A 95 -1.69 -6.78 -18.42
CA ASP A 95 -3.07 -6.92 -17.99
C ASP A 95 -3.80 -5.56 -18.04
N THR A 96 -4.94 -5.46 -17.36
CA THR A 96 -5.68 -4.19 -17.24
C THR A 96 -6.44 -4.16 -15.93
N LEU A 97 -6.41 -3.01 -15.26
CA LEU A 97 -7.25 -2.68 -14.10
C LEU A 97 -8.51 -1.90 -14.53
N LEU A 98 -8.61 -1.54 -15.82
CA LEU A 98 -9.82 -0.96 -16.41
C LEU A 98 -10.78 -2.07 -16.81
N GLY A 99 -12.05 -1.90 -16.47
CA GLY A 99 -13.13 -2.80 -16.87
C GLY A 99 -14.37 -2.66 -15.99
N PRO A 100 -15.52 -3.17 -16.46
CA PRO A 100 -16.72 -3.24 -15.64
C PRO A 100 -16.51 -4.22 -14.48
N GLY A 101 -17.10 -3.92 -13.31
CA GLY A 101 -17.13 -4.84 -12.17
C GLY A 101 -16.38 -4.35 -10.92
N SER A 102 -15.48 -3.39 -11.04
CA SER A 102 -14.82 -2.80 -9.88
C SER A 102 -15.75 -1.83 -9.14
N PRO A 103 -15.79 -1.85 -7.79
CA PRO A 103 -16.49 -0.85 -6.99
C PRO A 103 -16.11 0.57 -7.38
N VAL A 104 -17.11 1.47 -7.45
CA VAL A 104 -16.89 2.88 -7.77
C VAL A 104 -16.62 3.66 -6.50
N VAL A 105 -15.50 4.38 -6.46
CA VAL A 105 -15.15 5.34 -5.41
C VAL A 105 -15.51 6.73 -5.92
N GLN A 106 -16.37 7.45 -5.19
CA GLN A 106 -16.82 8.79 -5.59
C GLN A 106 -15.70 9.82 -5.53
N TYR A 107 -15.77 10.85 -6.37
CA TYR A 107 -14.85 11.98 -6.29
C TYR A 107 -14.86 12.60 -4.89
N GLY A 108 -13.68 12.99 -4.40
CA GLY A 108 -13.44 13.47 -3.05
C GLY A 108 -13.35 12.37 -1.99
N GLN A 109 -13.48 11.09 -2.36
CA GLN A 109 -13.29 9.95 -1.46
C GLN A 109 -11.92 9.31 -1.71
N SER A 110 -11.47 8.54 -0.72
CA SER A 110 -10.22 7.80 -0.83
C SER A 110 -10.33 6.35 -0.41
N ARG A 111 -9.39 5.55 -0.91
CA ARG A 111 -9.13 4.18 -0.45
C ARG A 111 -7.74 4.08 0.12
N SER A 112 -7.63 3.36 1.23
CA SER A 112 -6.42 3.29 2.01
C SER A 112 -6.17 1.87 2.53
N TYR A 113 -4.94 1.39 2.37
CA TYR A 113 -4.50 0.06 2.82
C TYR A 113 -3.17 0.18 3.58
N GLY A 114 -3.15 -0.20 4.87
CA GLY A 114 -1.95 -0.13 5.74
C GLY A 114 -1.30 1.26 5.77
N PRO A 115 -0.32 1.59 6.63
CA PRO A 115 0.30 2.93 6.69
C PRO A 115 1.30 3.21 5.53
N LEU A 116 0.98 3.99 4.50
CA LEU A 116 1.95 4.51 3.49
C LEU A 116 2.61 5.83 3.92
N PRO A 117 3.59 6.37 3.19
CA PRO A 117 3.82 7.81 3.19
C PRO A 117 2.63 8.50 2.50
N ALA A 118 2.12 9.59 3.07
CA ALA A 118 1.12 10.42 2.40
C ALA A 118 1.67 10.97 1.07
N LEU A 119 1.35 10.31 -0.03
CA LEU A 119 1.45 10.88 -1.36
C LEU A 119 0.02 11.02 -1.86
N ALA A 120 -0.59 12.18 -1.59
CA ALA A 120 -1.68 12.63 -2.43
C ALA A 120 -1.14 12.62 -3.86
N CYS A 121 -1.70 11.79 -4.75
CA CYS A 121 -1.34 11.79 -6.15
C CYS A 121 -1.44 13.24 -6.67
N PRO A 122 -0.33 13.89 -7.07
CA PRO A 122 -0.38 15.28 -7.52
C PRO A 122 -1.25 15.46 -8.77
N CYS A 123 -1.57 14.37 -9.47
CA CYS A 123 -2.37 14.37 -10.68
C CYS A 123 -3.88 14.56 -10.45
N LEU A 124 -4.38 14.50 -9.19
CA LEU A 124 -5.82 14.54 -8.86
C LEU A 124 -6.24 15.72 -7.95
N ARG A 125 -5.36 16.68 -7.64
CA ARG A 125 -5.69 17.85 -6.79
C ARG A 125 -5.73 19.15 -7.58
N GLU A 126 -6.92 19.74 -7.72
CA GLU A 126 -7.10 21.18 -7.98
C GLU A 126 -6.60 21.99 -6.75
N PRO A 127 -5.99 23.18 -6.90
CA PRO A 127 -5.20 23.78 -5.82
C PRO A 127 -6.12 24.47 -4.81
N ARG A 128 -6.27 23.88 -3.62
CA ARG A 128 -6.69 24.63 -2.44
C ARG A 128 -5.80 24.34 -1.24
N SER A 129 -5.22 25.45 -0.78
CA SER A 129 -4.67 25.76 0.54
C SER A 129 -3.37 25.08 0.99
N ARG A 130 -2.36 25.95 1.16
CA ARG A 130 -1.09 25.73 1.86
C ARG A 130 -1.37 25.23 3.29
N GLY A 131 -0.87 24.04 3.62
CA GLY A 131 -0.81 23.52 4.98
C GLY A 131 0.49 22.74 5.15
N HIS A 132 1.24 23.07 6.21
CA HIS A 132 2.61 22.60 6.48
C HIS A 132 2.76 21.07 6.47
N LEU A 133 3.81 20.58 5.82
CA LEU A 133 4.22 19.17 5.81
C LEU A 133 4.70 18.74 7.21
N HIS A 134 3.88 17.94 7.91
CA HIS A 134 4.36 17.04 8.96
C HIS A 134 4.49 15.63 8.38
N ARG A 135 5.60 14.95 8.69
CA ARG A 135 5.91 13.59 8.25
C ARG A 135 5.08 12.60 9.08
N THR A 136 3.88 12.28 8.63
CA THR A 136 3.05 11.21 9.22
C THR A 136 3.00 10.00 8.29
N THR A 137 3.07 8.81 8.87
CA THR A 137 2.75 7.55 8.22
C THR A 137 1.23 7.51 8.03
N VAL A 138 0.76 7.69 6.80
CA VAL A 138 -0.66 7.81 6.43
C VAL A 138 -1.01 6.67 5.49
N PRO A 139 -2.14 5.99 5.65
CA PRO A 139 -2.36 4.78 4.91
C PRO A 139 -2.37 4.92 3.39
N ALA A 140 -2.25 3.82 2.62
CA ALA A 140 -2.08 3.88 1.16
C ALA A 140 -3.16 4.67 0.44
N THR A 141 -3.11 6.00 0.38
CA THR A 141 -4.34 6.72 0.08
C THR A 141 -4.41 7.08 -1.38
N ILE A 142 -5.19 6.33 -2.15
CA ILE A 142 -5.63 6.78 -3.47
C ILE A 142 -6.87 7.62 -3.25
N SER A 143 -6.79 8.91 -3.59
CA SER A 143 -7.94 9.81 -3.62
C SER A 143 -8.43 9.92 -5.04
N VAL A 144 -9.75 9.81 -5.24
CA VAL A 144 -10.42 10.00 -6.52
C VAL A 144 -10.98 11.40 -6.61
#